data_AF-A0AAE9Y971-F1
#
_entry.id   AF-A0AAE9Y971-F1
#
_cell.length_a   1.000
_cell.length_b   1.000
_cell.length_c   1.000
_cell.angle_alpha   90.00
_cell.angle_beta   90.00
_cell.angle_gamma   90.00
#
_symmetry.space_group_name_H-M   'P 1'
#
loop_
_entity.id
_entity.type
_entity.pdbx_description
1 polymer ?
#
loop_
_entity_poly.entity_id
_entity_poly.type
_entity_poly.pdbx_seq_one_letter_code
_entity_poly.pdbx_strand_id
1 'polypeptide(L)'
;MSPVVDLVKVAPGARKADGRNVDDDPPTVVVDEYKAVEVPLERDTAERIRRIVGRRLTVRPTDCPGHWRIEAGSHVGTVVAPGLRLLVRPKVRAANLFHLLGVEGAGVRFERAAFDYARSPDLLPAVGGFYQRALEATLARGLTRRYLEQEERLSAVRGRIDVAAQMRRPGLPIPIACRFDEHSADTPLNRIVREAALRLMRLPGVPSDTRRGLASMVVQLDEVGAFRESDRARPITLTRLDEHYRHSLRLAEVVLDATSIRNDPADSSGAAASAFLVNMNTLYERFVEQGLRRALRGHLDVDGQRTINLDVDQKVRIRPDLVFRRGTRDVFVGDAKYKLADSGVGRDADYYQLLAYTTALDVAEGVLVYCHAGDAPLAGEVVVRYAGKRLWTRCISLAGAPEEVDAELDDVGAWILEKATGRSRMAGV
;
A
#
# COMPACT_ATOMS: atom_id res chain seq x y z
N MET A 1 -23.42 4.77 30.41
CA MET A 1 -23.59 5.79 29.35
C MET A 1 -23.96 5.07 28.08
N SER A 2 -25.19 5.28 27.58
CA SER A 2 -25.70 4.65 26.35
C SER A 2 -24.81 4.98 25.15
N PRO A 3 -24.55 4.04 24.23
CA PRO A 3 -23.88 4.36 22.98
C PRO A 3 -24.88 5.10 22.08
N VAL A 4 -24.53 6.31 21.67
CA VAL A 4 -25.25 7.08 20.67
C VAL A 4 -25.14 6.32 19.34
N VAL A 5 -26.26 5.82 18.84
CA VAL A 5 -26.39 5.23 17.51
C VAL A 5 -26.39 6.38 16.51
N ASP A 6 -25.31 6.54 15.74
CA ASP A 6 -25.29 7.49 14.63
C ASP A 6 -26.25 6.99 13.54
N LEU A 7 -27.39 7.68 13.41
CA LEU A 7 -28.38 7.47 12.35
C LEU A 7 -27.73 7.62 10.97
N VAL A 8 -28.04 6.66 10.08
CA VAL A 8 -27.60 6.57 8.69
C VAL A 8 -27.68 7.95 8.00
N LYS A 9 -26.52 8.57 7.73
CA LYS A 9 -26.45 9.70 6.79
C LYS A 9 -26.40 9.13 5.37
N VAL A 10 -27.57 8.96 4.76
CA VAL A 10 -27.68 8.79 3.30
C VAL A 10 -27.29 10.14 2.68
N ALA A 11 -26.14 10.19 2.00
CA ALA A 11 -25.75 11.41 1.28
C ALA A 11 -26.68 11.61 0.07
N PRO A 12 -27.24 12.80 -0.18
CA PRO A 12 -28.06 13.04 -1.36
C PRO A 12 -27.21 12.92 -2.63
N GLY A 13 -27.72 12.16 -3.61
CA GLY A 13 -27.03 11.93 -4.88
C GLY A 13 -26.82 13.22 -5.67
N ALA A 14 -25.57 13.53 -6.01
CA ALA A 14 -25.24 14.59 -6.96
C ALA A 14 -25.52 14.12 -8.39
N ARG A 15 -26.29 14.91 -9.17
CA ARG A 15 -26.49 14.66 -10.61
C ARG A 15 -25.16 14.83 -11.37
N LYS A 16 -24.79 13.85 -12.22
CA LYS A 16 -23.71 13.99 -13.22
C LYS A 16 -24.29 14.38 -14.59
N ALA A 17 -23.52 15.14 -15.35
CA ALA A 17 -23.85 15.64 -16.69
C ALA A 17 -23.76 14.56 -17.82
N ASP A 18 -23.67 13.27 -17.50
CA ASP A 18 -23.33 12.17 -18.44
C ASP A 18 -24.50 11.22 -18.75
N GLY A 19 -25.76 11.68 -18.66
CA GLY A 19 -26.91 10.96 -19.23
C GLY A 19 -27.21 9.55 -18.71
N ARG A 20 -26.60 9.08 -17.59
CA ARG A 20 -26.99 7.82 -16.93
C ARG A 20 -28.12 8.08 -15.94
N ASN A 21 -29.15 7.23 -15.96
CA ASN A 21 -30.21 7.21 -14.96
C ASN A 21 -29.63 7.02 -13.55
N VAL A 22 -30.15 7.81 -12.61
CA VAL A 22 -29.73 7.85 -11.19
C VAL A 22 -30.21 6.62 -10.40
N ASP A 23 -31.08 5.79 -10.98
CA ASP A 23 -31.77 4.67 -10.31
C ASP A 23 -30.95 3.36 -10.17
N ASP A 24 -29.76 3.26 -10.74
CA ASP A 24 -29.01 1.98 -10.81
C ASP A 24 -27.76 1.91 -9.91
N ASP A 25 -27.42 2.99 -9.19
CA ASP A 25 -26.27 2.98 -8.26
C ASP A 25 -26.78 2.60 -6.86
N PRO A 26 -26.27 1.52 -6.24
CA PRO A 26 -26.77 1.06 -4.95
C PRO A 26 -26.60 2.14 -3.87
N PRO A 27 -27.48 2.15 -2.84
CA PRO A 27 -27.41 3.13 -1.77
C PRO A 27 -26.02 3.17 -1.14
N THR A 28 -25.49 4.39 -0.99
CA THR A 28 -24.16 4.61 -0.43
C THR A 28 -24.24 4.80 1.08
N VAL A 29 -23.63 3.88 1.82
CA VAL A 29 -23.44 3.95 3.27
C VAL A 29 -22.03 4.43 3.55
N VAL A 30 -21.90 5.43 4.40
CA VAL A 30 -20.60 6.01 4.79
C VAL A 30 -20.27 5.60 6.21
N VAL A 31 -19.04 5.14 6.43
CA VAL A 31 -18.48 4.84 7.76
C VAL A 31 -17.09 5.46 7.86
N ASP A 32 -16.76 6.05 8.99
CA ASP A 32 -15.39 6.55 9.22
C ASP A 32 -14.51 5.42 9.78
N GLU A 33 -13.20 5.50 9.58
CA GLU A 33 -12.23 4.61 10.23
C GLU A 33 -12.55 4.41 11.73
N TYR A 34 -12.41 3.18 12.23
CA TYR A 34 -12.67 2.80 13.63
C TYR A 34 -14.11 3.03 14.13
N LYS A 35 -15.06 3.35 13.25
CA LYS A 35 -16.49 3.40 13.57
C LYS A 35 -17.23 2.18 13.06
N ALA A 36 -18.45 2.01 13.57
CA ALA A 36 -19.38 0.97 13.16
C ALA A 36 -20.66 1.61 12.62
N VAL A 37 -21.30 0.92 11.67
CA VAL A 37 -22.62 1.28 11.15
C VAL A 37 -23.48 0.02 11.06
N GLU A 38 -24.77 0.18 11.35
CA GLU A 38 -25.76 -0.87 11.20
C GLU A 38 -26.56 -0.63 9.93
N VAL A 39 -26.65 -1.65 9.08
CA VAL A 39 -27.26 -1.55 7.75
C VAL A 39 -28.23 -2.69 7.50
N PRO A 40 -29.39 -2.42 6.88
CA PRO A 40 -30.27 -3.48 6.41
C PRO A 40 -29.60 -4.21 5.26
N LEU A 41 -29.32 -5.50 5.43
CA LEU A 41 -28.70 -6.34 4.40
C LEU A 41 -29.28 -7.75 4.43
N GLU A 42 -29.56 -8.26 3.24
CA GLU A 42 -29.82 -9.67 3.04
C GLU A 42 -28.60 -10.50 3.46
N ARG A 43 -28.86 -11.68 4.03
CA ARG A 43 -27.81 -12.58 4.54
C ARG A 43 -26.77 -12.90 3.47
N ASP A 44 -27.22 -13.19 2.25
CA ASP A 44 -26.32 -13.56 1.14
C ASP A 44 -25.38 -12.42 0.76
N THR A 45 -25.90 -11.19 0.67
CA THR A 45 -25.10 -9.98 0.43
C THR A 45 -24.10 -9.75 1.56
N ALA A 46 -24.50 -9.89 2.81
CA ALA A 46 -23.61 -9.73 3.96
C ALA A 46 -22.49 -10.79 3.98
N GLU A 47 -22.80 -12.05 3.66
CA GLU A 47 -21.82 -13.13 3.56
C GLU A 47 -20.85 -12.92 2.37
N ARG A 48 -21.34 -12.39 1.24
CA ARG A 48 -20.51 -11.98 0.09
C ARG A 48 -19.54 -10.88 0.48
N ILE A 49 -20.03 -9.82 1.15
CA ILE A 49 -19.19 -8.72 1.66
C ILE A 49 -18.14 -9.28 2.60
N ARG A 50 -18.53 -10.07 3.60
CA ARG A 50 -17.61 -10.70 4.59
C ARG A 50 -16.50 -11.51 3.91
N ARG A 51 -16.82 -12.26 2.85
CA ARG A 51 -15.83 -13.03 2.07
C ARG A 51 -14.84 -12.15 1.30
N ILE A 52 -15.31 -11.04 0.73
CA ILE A 52 -14.47 -10.14 -0.08
C ILE A 52 -13.59 -9.27 0.82
N VAL A 53 -14.15 -8.67 1.86
CA VAL A 53 -13.41 -7.80 2.78
C VAL A 53 -12.46 -8.62 3.65
N GLY A 54 -12.81 -9.88 3.96
CA GLY A 54 -11.98 -10.77 4.77
C GLY A 54 -11.77 -10.22 6.17
N ARG A 55 -10.50 -10.02 6.57
CA ARG A 55 -10.14 -9.41 7.87
C ARG A 55 -10.05 -7.88 7.84
N ARG A 56 -10.31 -7.25 6.69
CA ARG A 56 -10.13 -5.79 6.52
C ARG A 56 -11.25 -4.97 7.17
N LEU A 57 -12.46 -5.53 7.18
CA LEU A 57 -13.63 -4.99 7.88
C LEU A 57 -14.29 -6.12 8.68
N THR A 58 -14.94 -5.78 9.79
CA THR A 58 -15.71 -6.74 10.58
C THR A 58 -17.17 -6.65 10.17
N VAL A 59 -17.76 -7.78 9.74
CA VAL A 59 -19.17 -7.87 9.35
C VAL A 59 -19.84 -8.93 10.21
N ARG A 60 -20.82 -8.53 11.02
CA ARG A 60 -21.50 -9.40 11.99
C ARG A 60 -23.02 -9.18 11.97
N PRO A 61 -23.83 -10.23 12.18
CA PRO A 61 -25.26 -10.05 12.37
C PRO A 61 -25.52 -9.27 13.66
N THR A 62 -26.62 -8.52 13.70
CA THR A 62 -27.13 -7.87 14.91
C THR A 62 -28.25 -8.71 15.55
N ASP A 63 -28.74 -8.27 16.70
CA ASP A 63 -29.92 -8.87 17.35
C ASP A 63 -31.22 -8.58 16.57
N CYS A 64 -31.22 -7.62 15.65
CA CYS A 64 -32.34 -7.32 14.76
C CYS A 64 -32.20 -8.12 13.45
N PRO A 65 -33.17 -9.02 13.13
CA PRO A 65 -33.15 -9.76 11.87
C PRO A 65 -33.04 -8.84 10.65
N GLY A 66 -32.24 -9.25 9.67
CA GLY A 66 -32.00 -8.47 8.45
C GLY A 66 -31.07 -7.26 8.62
N HIS A 67 -30.54 -7.02 9.83
CA HIS A 67 -29.59 -5.94 10.09
C HIS A 67 -28.21 -6.49 10.42
N TRP A 68 -27.20 -5.88 9.82
CA TRP A 68 -25.80 -6.26 9.96
C TRP A 68 -24.99 -5.07 10.42
N ARG A 69 -24.08 -5.34 11.37
CA ARG A 69 -23.11 -4.38 11.86
C ARG A 69 -21.82 -4.52 11.07
N ILE A 70 -21.40 -3.42 10.44
CA ILE A 70 -20.14 -3.32 9.72
C ILE A 70 -19.23 -2.36 10.50
N GLU A 71 -18.07 -2.87 10.93
CA GLU A 71 -17.08 -2.10 11.67
C GLU A 71 -15.82 -1.91 10.83
N ALA A 72 -15.42 -0.65 10.66
CA ALA A 72 -14.21 -0.26 9.97
C ALA A 72 -13.00 -0.34 10.90
N GLY A 73 -11.87 -0.82 10.37
CA GLY A 73 -10.57 -0.77 11.03
C GLY A 73 -9.68 0.31 10.42
N SER A 74 -8.41 -0.04 10.17
CA SER A 74 -7.42 0.81 9.48
C SER A 74 -7.52 0.76 7.94
N HIS A 75 -8.61 0.22 7.38
CA HIS A 75 -8.77 0.06 5.93
C HIS A 75 -9.76 1.08 5.39
N VAL A 76 -9.36 1.81 4.35
CA VAL A 76 -10.11 2.94 3.76
C VAL A 76 -10.37 2.69 2.28
N GLY A 77 -11.54 3.07 1.80
CA GLY A 77 -11.93 2.93 0.40
C GLY A 77 -13.36 2.44 0.24
N THR A 78 -13.63 1.69 -0.82
CA THR A 78 -14.99 1.40 -1.27
C THR A 78 -15.22 -0.09 -1.42
N VAL A 79 -16.38 -0.55 -0.94
CA VAL A 79 -16.90 -1.90 -1.18
C VAL A 79 -18.20 -1.75 -1.95
N VAL A 80 -18.32 -2.47 -3.05
CA VAL A 80 -19.54 -2.52 -3.87
C VAL A 80 -20.04 -3.95 -3.89
N ALA A 81 -21.29 -4.12 -3.48
CA ALA A 81 -22.01 -5.39 -3.48
C ALA A 81 -23.45 -5.13 -3.98
N PRO A 82 -24.21 -6.18 -4.30
CA PRO A 82 -25.60 -6.04 -4.74
C PRO A 82 -26.41 -5.26 -3.69
N GLY A 83 -27.04 -4.15 -4.09
CA GLY A 83 -27.84 -3.32 -3.20
C GLY A 83 -27.06 -2.52 -2.14
N LEU A 84 -25.72 -2.52 -2.15
CA LEU A 84 -24.93 -1.72 -1.20
C LEU A 84 -23.62 -1.20 -1.81
N ARG A 85 -23.39 0.11 -1.64
CA ARG A 85 -22.05 0.69 -1.72
C ARG A 85 -21.62 1.17 -0.35
N LEU A 86 -20.57 0.59 0.21
CA LEU A 86 -19.98 1.04 1.47
C LEU A 86 -18.74 1.88 1.19
N LEU A 87 -18.70 3.09 1.72
CA LEU A 87 -17.57 4.00 1.66
C LEU A 87 -16.96 4.14 3.05
N VAL A 88 -15.72 3.69 3.21
CA VAL A 88 -14.93 3.88 4.43
C VAL A 88 -14.02 5.09 4.25
N ARG A 89 -14.18 6.11 5.10
CA ARG A 89 -13.44 7.38 5.00
C ARG A 89 -12.25 7.43 5.96
N PRO A 90 -11.12 8.03 5.55
CA PRO A 90 -9.98 8.18 6.42
C PRO A 90 -10.21 9.26 7.46
N LYS A 91 -9.48 9.17 8.58
CA LYS A 91 -9.44 10.22 9.63
C LYS A 91 -8.47 11.37 9.30
N VAL A 92 -7.71 11.26 8.22
CA VAL A 92 -6.72 12.25 7.78
C VAL A 92 -7.26 13.14 6.67
N ARG A 93 -6.67 14.33 6.51
CA ARG A 93 -6.97 15.23 5.41
C ARG A 93 -6.66 14.56 4.07
N ALA A 94 -7.47 14.86 3.06
CA ALA A 94 -7.30 14.32 1.71
C ALA A 94 -5.90 14.60 1.13
N ALA A 95 -5.37 15.81 1.34
CA ALA A 95 -4.02 16.17 0.90
C ALA A 95 -2.96 15.21 1.48
N ASN A 96 -3.02 14.93 2.77
CA ASN A 96 -2.07 14.05 3.45
C ASN A 96 -2.30 12.57 3.07
N LEU A 97 -3.54 12.15 2.81
CA LEU A 97 -3.78 10.82 2.22
C LEU A 97 -3.05 10.65 0.88
N PHE A 98 -3.11 11.66 0.00
CA PHE A 98 -2.42 11.61 -1.29
C PHE A 98 -0.91 11.79 -1.17
N HIS A 99 -0.44 12.52 -0.16
CA HIS A 99 0.98 12.58 0.22
C HIS A 99 1.50 11.21 0.64
N LEU A 100 0.77 10.54 1.55
CA LEU A 100 1.06 9.16 1.98
C LEU A 100 1.03 8.16 0.81
N LEU A 101 0.22 8.40 -0.22
CA LEU A 101 0.19 7.61 -1.45
C LEU A 101 1.33 7.93 -2.43
N GLY A 102 2.04 9.04 -2.25
CA GLY A 102 3.17 9.45 -3.09
C GLY A 102 2.79 9.88 -4.49
N VAL A 103 1.66 10.57 -4.60
CA VAL A 103 1.10 11.01 -5.88
C VAL A 103 1.89 12.16 -6.52
N GLU A 104 2.77 12.84 -5.77
CA GLU A 104 3.67 13.87 -6.33
C GLU A 104 4.55 13.33 -7.44
N GLY A 105 4.95 14.17 -8.39
CA GLY A 105 5.92 13.79 -9.43
C GLY A 105 5.34 13.02 -10.62
N ALA A 106 4.09 12.52 -10.54
CA ALA A 106 3.40 11.85 -11.64
C ALA A 106 2.66 12.81 -12.62
N GLY A 107 3.08 14.07 -12.73
CA GLY A 107 2.32 15.12 -13.42
C GLY A 107 1.04 15.54 -12.66
N VAL A 108 0.93 15.14 -11.38
CA VAL A 108 -0.21 15.40 -10.51
C VAL A 108 0.27 16.11 -9.27
N ARG A 109 -0.44 17.18 -8.90
CA ARG A 109 -0.24 17.89 -7.64
C ARG A 109 -1.25 17.44 -6.59
N PHE A 110 -0.81 17.35 -5.34
CA PHE A 110 -1.64 16.88 -4.23
C PHE A 110 -2.91 17.72 -4.02
N GLU A 111 -2.86 19.02 -4.30
CA GLU A 111 -3.99 19.94 -4.12
C GLU A 111 -5.10 19.63 -5.12
N ARG A 112 -4.75 19.29 -6.37
CA ARG A 112 -5.73 18.84 -7.37
C ARG A 112 -6.35 17.52 -6.93
N ALA A 113 -5.54 16.62 -6.39
CA ALA A 113 -6.01 15.33 -5.89
C ALA A 113 -6.98 15.47 -4.71
N ALA A 114 -6.60 16.30 -3.73
CA ALA A 114 -7.39 16.63 -2.57
C ALA A 114 -8.71 17.33 -2.97
N PHE A 115 -8.67 18.24 -3.95
CA PHE A 115 -9.85 18.91 -4.48
C PHE A 115 -10.83 17.94 -5.14
N ASP A 116 -10.33 17.04 -5.99
CA ASP A 116 -11.17 16.02 -6.63
C ASP A 116 -11.82 15.08 -5.60
N TYR A 117 -11.06 14.68 -4.57
CA TYR A 117 -11.58 13.87 -3.46
C TYR A 117 -12.56 14.63 -2.58
N ALA A 118 -12.37 15.92 -2.31
CA ALA A 118 -13.30 16.72 -1.53
C ALA A 118 -14.69 16.81 -2.18
N ARG A 119 -14.76 16.77 -3.51
CA ARG A 119 -16.04 16.77 -4.27
C ARG A 119 -16.77 15.42 -4.21
N SER A 120 -16.04 14.33 -4.10
CA SER A 120 -16.56 12.97 -4.00
C SER A 120 -15.56 12.15 -3.18
N PRO A 121 -15.78 11.94 -1.86
CA PRO A 121 -14.81 11.36 -0.93
C PRO A 121 -14.60 9.84 -1.11
N ASP A 122 -14.60 9.37 -2.35
CA ASP A 122 -14.29 8.02 -2.75
C ASP A 122 -12.83 7.95 -3.23
N LEU A 123 -12.06 7.09 -2.57
CA LEU A 123 -10.64 6.93 -2.86
C LEU A 123 -10.39 6.24 -4.21
N LEU A 124 -11.31 5.37 -4.65
CA LEU A 124 -11.11 4.54 -5.84
C LEU A 124 -11.05 5.37 -7.14
N PRO A 125 -12.00 6.28 -7.43
CA PRO A 125 -11.90 7.17 -8.60
C PRO A 125 -10.62 8.00 -8.60
N ALA A 126 -10.22 8.51 -7.43
CA ALA A 126 -9.04 9.33 -7.28
C ALA A 126 -7.77 8.54 -7.59
N VAL A 127 -7.55 7.41 -6.92
CA VAL A 127 -6.40 6.52 -7.16
C VAL A 127 -6.37 6.02 -8.59
N GLY A 128 -7.52 5.64 -9.17
CA GLY A 128 -7.59 5.21 -10.56
C GLY A 128 -7.14 6.30 -11.54
N GLY A 129 -7.58 7.54 -11.33
CA GLY A 129 -7.17 8.68 -12.16
C GLY A 129 -5.69 9.04 -12.01
N PHE A 130 -5.12 8.96 -10.81
CA PHE A 130 -3.68 9.17 -10.60
C PHE A 130 -2.85 8.07 -11.22
N TYR A 131 -3.27 6.82 -11.03
CA TYR A 131 -2.60 5.67 -11.60
C TYR A 131 -2.55 5.77 -13.13
N GLN A 132 -3.68 6.12 -13.76
CA GLN A 132 -3.74 6.33 -15.21
C GLN A 132 -2.72 7.37 -15.68
N ARG A 133 -2.64 8.54 -15.05
CA ARG A 133 -1.67 9.58 -15.41
C ARG A 133 -0.23 9.18 -15.14
N ALA A 134 0.03 8.52 -14.02
CA ALA A 134 1.35 8.01 -13.69
C ALA A 134 1.82 6.97 -14.72
N LEU A 135 0.94 6.05 -15.10
CA LEU A 135 1.22 5.05 -16.13
C LEU A 135 1.43 5.70 -17.50
N GLU A 136 0.63 6.70 -17.86
CA GLU A 136 0.80 7.48 -19.09
C GLU A 136 2.20 8.11 -19.18
N ALA A 137 2.62 8.80 -18.10
CA ALA A 137 3.95 9.41 -18.02
C ALA A 137 5.09 8.38 -18.07
N THR A 138 4.88 7.21 -17.47
CA THR A 138 5.82 6.08 -17.56
C THR A 138 5.92 5.56 -18.99
N LEU A 139 4.79 5.26 -19.65
CA LEU A 139 4.78 4.71 -21.01
C LEU A 139 5.30 5.69 -22.06
N ALA A 140 5.07 7.00 -21.87
CA ALA A 140 5.64 8.04 -22.73
C ALA A 140 7.18 8.03 -22.76
N ARG A 141 7.83 7.45 -21.75
CA ARG A 141 9.29 7.30 -21.66
C ARG A 141 9.79 5.93 -22.13
N GLY A 142 8.88 5.07 -22.61
CA GLY A 142 9.17 3.74 -23.12
C GLY A 142 9.18 2.66 -22.04
N LEU A 143 8.97 1.42 -22.49
CA LEU A 143 8.99 0.24 -21.63
C LEU A 143 10.42 -0.14 -21.25
N THR A 144 10.64 -0.43 -19.97
CA THR A 144 11.88 -1.11 -19.55
C THR A 144 11.93 -2.48 -20.18
N ARG A 145 13.03 -2.77 -20.87
CA ARG A 145 13.33 -4.07 -21.46
C ARG A 145 14.56 -4.67 -20.79
N ARG A 146 14.59 -5.99 -20.68
CA ARG A 146 15.73 -6.74 -20.11
C ARG A 146 16.10 -7.88 -21.04
N TYR A 147 17.40 -8.17 -21.10
CA TYR A 147 17.91 -9.35 -21.79
C TYR A 147 17.53 -10.59 -20.98
N LEU A 148 16.71 -11.45 -21.58
CA LEU A 148 16.32 -12.74 -21.03
C LEU A 148 16.90 -13.83 -21.93
N GLU A 149 17.62 -14.78 -21.34
CA GLU A 149 18.10 -15.96 -22.06
C GLU A 149 16.88 -16.81 -22.45
N GLN A 150 16.71 -17.03 -23.75
CA GLN A 150 15.62 -17.80 -24.33
C GLN A 150 16.17 -19.04 -25.02
N GLU A 151 15.53 -20.17 -24.73
CA GLU A 151 15.76 -21.45 -25.39
C GLU A 151 14.64 -21.71 -26.39
N GLU A 152 14.94 -21.72 -27.68
CA GLU A 152 13.95 -21.96 -28.73
C GLU A 152 14.52 -22.82 -29.85
N ARG A 153 13.66 -23.65 -30.47
CA ARG A 153 14.05 -24.43 -31.66
C ARG A 153 13.65 -23.66 -32.90
N LEU A 154 14.64 -23.16 -33.64
CA LEU A 154 14.44 -22.27 -34.78
C LEU A 154 14.84 -22.93 -36.11
N SER A 155 14.26 -22.47 -37.21
CA SER A 155 14.64 -22.91 -38.57
C SER A 155 15.99 -22.37 -39.03
N ALA A 156 16.47 -21.30 -38.38
CA ALA A 156 17.79 -20.70 -38.59
C ALA A 156 18.48 -20.44 -37.25
N VAL A 157 19.81 -20.39 -37.25
CA VAL A 157 20.59 -20.16 -36.02
C VAL A 157 20.40 -18.72 -35.52
N ARG A 158 19.96 -18.57 -34.26
CA ARG A 158 19.91 -17.30 -33.53
C ARG A 158 20.71 -17.45 -32.24
N GLY A 159 21.74 -16.65 -32.03
CA GLY A 159 22.63 -16.78 -30.87
C GLY A 159 23.49 -18.05 -30.92
N ARG A 160 23.54 -18.80 -29.81
CA ARG A 160 24.37 -20.02 -29.66
C ARG A 160 23.52 -21.28 -29.83
N ILE A 161 24.07 -22.31 -30.45
CA ILE A 161 23.38 -23.61 -30.55
C ILE A 161 23.48 -24.34 -29.21
N ASP A 162 22.36 -24.77 -28.64
CA ASP A 162 22.34 -25.70 -27.52
C ASP A 162 22.58 -27.12 -28.04
N VAL A 163 23.85 -27.48 -28.13
CA VAL A 163 24.30 -28.80 -28.61
C VAL A 163 23.72 -29.92 -27.74
N ALA A 164 23.60 -29.72 -26.43
CA ALA A 164 23.05 -30.73 -25.54
C ALA A 164 21.56 -30.96 -25.82
N ALA A 165 20.77 -29.91 -26.04
CA ALA A 165 19.37 -30.02 -26.45
C ALA A 165 19.19 -30.60 -27.85
N GLN A 166 20.10 -30.29 -28.78
CA GLN A 166 20.05 -30.83 -30.13
C GLN A 166 20.36 -32.34 -30.15
N MET A 167 21.36 -32.79 -29.38
CA MET A 167 21.73 -34.19 -29.28
C MET A 167 20.68 -35.08 -28.59
N ARG A 168 19.75 -34.50 -27.82
CA ARG A 168 18.59 -35.24 -27.25
C ARG A 168 17.56 -35.68 -28.31
N ARG A 169 17.66 -35.19 -29.56
CA ARG A 169 16.84 -35.62 -30.70
C ARG A 169 17.73 -35.85 -31.93
N PRO A 170 18.52 -36.93 -31.94
CA PRO A 170 19.37 -37.24 -33.08
C PRO A 170 18.51 -37.56 -34.32
N GLY A 171 18.89 -37.01 -35.48
CA GLY A 171 18.24 -37.31 -36.78
C GLY A 171 17.39 -36.20 -37.39
N LEU A 172 17.07 -35.12 -36.67
CA LEU A 172 16.36 -33.95 -37.21
C LEU A 172 17.29 -32.72 -37.20
N PRO A 173 17.87 -32.31 -38.34
CA PRO A 173 18.78 -31.17 -38.41
C PRO A 173 18.08 -29.82 -38.15
N ILE A 174 16.76 -29.76 -38.37
CA ILE A 174 15.90 -28.60 -38.17
C ILE A 174 14.61 -29.07 -37.47
N PRO A 175 14.04 -28.29 -36.52
CA PRO A 175 14.52 -27.01 -36.00
C PRO A 175 15.69 -27.14 -34.99
N ILE A 176 16.67 -26.23 -35.11
CA ILE A 176 17.92 -26.18 -34.34
C ILE A 176 17.64 -25.60 -32.96
N ALA A 177 18.01 -26.32 -31.90
CA ALA A 177 17.95 -25.78 -30.54
C ALA A 177 18.94 -24.61 -30.37
N CYS A 178 18.43 -23.42 -30.12
CA CYS A 178 19.16 -22.17 -29.99
C CYS A 178 18.95 -21.56 -28.60
N ARG A 179 20.01 -20.96 -28.05
CA ARG A 179 20.06 -20.13 -26.85
C ARG A 179 20.48 -18.72 -27.23
N PHE A 180 19.63 -17.73 -26.99
CA PHE A 180 19.92 -16.33 -27.30
C PHE A 180 19.30 -15.40 -26.27
N ASP A 181 19.90 -14.21 -26.12
CA ASP A 181 19.33 -13.17 -25.26
C ASP A 181 18.29 -12.36 -26.05
N GLU A 182 17.04 -12.39 -25.60
CA GLU A 182 15.95 -11.57 -26.16
C GLU A 182 15.77 -10.30 -25.33
N HIS A 183 15.74 -9.15 -26.01
CA HIS A 183 15.46 -7.86 -25.40
C HIS A 183 13.95 -7.67 -25.18
N SER A 184 13.44 -8.33 -24.14
CA SER A 184 12.01 -8.48 -23.87
C SER A 184 11.49 -7.40 -22.92
N ALA A 185 10.28 -6.90 -23.20
CA ALA A 185 9.53 -6.06 -22.26
C ALA A 185 8.75 -6.89 -21.22
N ASP A 186 8.79 -8.22 -21.28
CA ASP A 186 8.09 -9.10 -20.35
C ASP A 186 8.83 -9.22 -19.00
N THR A 187 8.95 -8.09 -18.30
CA THR A 187 9.64 -7.95 -17.01
C THR A 187 8.64 -7.95 -15.85
N PRO A 188 9.04 -8.38 -14.63
CA PRO A 188 8.17 -8.31 -13.45
C PRO A 188 7.58 -6.92 -13.22
N LEU A 189 8.39 -5.88 -13.42
CA LEU A 189 8.00 -4.48 -13.29
C LEU A 189 6.88 -4.11 -14.28
N ASN A 190 6.99 -4.51 -15.55
CA ASN A 190 5.93 -4.26 -16.54
C ASN A 190 4.66 -5.07 -16.27
N ARG A 191 4.79 -6.33 -15.84
CA ARG A 191 3.65 -7.17 -15.47
C ARG A 191 2.85 -6.60 -14.31
N ILE A 192 3.53 -6.03 -13.31
CA ILE A 192 2.89 -5.41 -12.14
C ILE A 192 2.05 -4.20 -12.54
N VAL A 193 2.61 -3.27 -13.33
CA VAL A 193 1.84 -2.09 -13.78
C VAL A 193 0.71 -2.49 -14.73
N ARG A 194 0.93 -3.48 -15.60
CA ARG A 194 -0.15 -4.01 -16.46
C ARG A 194 -1.29 -4.60 -15.64
N GLU A 195 -0.99 -5.40 -14.63
CA GLU A 195 -2.00 -6.03 -13.77
C GLU A 195 -2.79 -5.00 -12.96
N ALA A 196 -2.15 -3.96 -12.43
CA ALA A 196 -2.86 -2.89 -11.73
C ALA A 196 -3.86 -2.17 -12.64
N ALA A 197 -3.51 -1.91 -13.91
CA ALA A 197 -4.43 -1.34 -14.89
C ALA A 197 -5.63 -2.28 -15.12
N LEU A 198 -5.39 -3.57 -15.33
CA LEU A 198 -6.43 -4.58 -15.52
C LEU A 198 -7.37 -4.69 -14.31
N ARG A 199 -6.84 -4.66 -13.07
CA ARG A 199 -7.65 -4.70 -11.85
C ARG A 199 -8.55 -3.48 -11.71
N LEU A 200 -8.02 -2.27 -11.92
CA LEU A 200 -8.82 -1.03 -11.92
C LEU A 200 -9.92 -1.06 -12.97
N MET A 201 -9.63 -1.56 -14.18
CA MET A 201 -10.61 -1.71 -15.25
C MET A 201 -11.74 -2.69 -14.93
N ARG A 202 -11.62 -3.51 -13.89
CA ARG A 202 -12.67 -4.43 -13.43
C ARG A 202 -13.45 -3.90 -12.24
N LEU A 203 -12.99 -2.83 -11.59
CA LEU A 203 -13.65 -2.28 -10.42
C LEU A 203 -14.84 -1.38 -10.81
N PRO A 204 -16.02 -1.57 -10.21
CA PRO A 204 -17.11 -0.60 -10.27
C PRO A 204 -16.70 0.68 -9.54
N GLY A 205 -17.19 1.84 -10.00
CA GLY A 205 -16.82 3.14 -9.45
C GLY A 205 -15.60 3.80 -10.11
N VAL A 206 -14.75 3.07 -10.84
CA VAL A 206 -13.71 3.69 -11.67
C VAL A 206 -14.37 4.46 -12.84
N PRO A 207 -14.08 5.77 -13.01
CA PRO A 207 -14.68 6.59 -14.06
C PRO A 207 -14.46 6.00 -15.46
N SER A 208 -15.44 6.19 -16.35
CA SER A 208 -15.37 5.68 -17.73
C SER A 208 -14.16 6.19 -18.49
N ASP A 209 -13.81 7.47 -18.31
CA ASP A 209 -12.70 8.10 -19.01
C ASP A 209 -11.37 7.49 -18.57
N THR A 210 -11.19 7.33 -17.25
CA THR A 210 -10.05 6.60 -16.66
C THR A 210 -9.98 5.16 -17.17
N ARG A 211 -11.12 4.45 -17.23
CA ARG A 211 -11.18 3.07 -17.74
C ARG A 211 -10.76 2.98 -19.21
N ARG A 212 -11.19 3.92 -20.05
CA ARG A 212 -10.78 4.00 -21.47
C ARG A 212 -9.29 4.30 -21.61
N GLY A 213 -8.76 5.24 -20.83
CA GLY A 213 -7.33 5.54 -20.79
C GLY A 213 -6.50 4.32 -20.41
N LEU A 214 -6.89 3.62 -19.34
CA LEU A 214 -6.22 2.38 -18.92
C LEU A 214 -6.31 1.28 -19.98
N ALA A 215 -7.45 1.13 -20.66
CA ALA A 215 -7.60 0.15 -21.74
C ALA A 215 -6.62 0.41 -22.88
N SER A 216 -6.44 1.68 -23.29
CA SER A 216 -5.45 2.07 -24.30
C SER A 216 -4.02 1.76 -23.85
N MET A 217 -3.69 2.00 -22.58
CA MET A 217 -2.36 1.69 -22.02
C MET A 217 -2.10 0.19 -21.94
N VAL A 218 -3.11 -0.62 -21.64
CA VAL A 218 -3.00 -2.09 -21.65
C VAL A 218 -2.70 -2.62 -23.06
N VAL A 219 -3.24 -1.98 -24.11
CA VAL A 219 -2.90 -2.32 -25.50
C VAL A 219 -1.43 -2.01 -25.82
N GLN A 220 -0.86 -0.94 -25.26
CA GLN A 220 0.58 -0.66 -25.39
C GLN A 220 1.48 -1.64 -24.63
N LEU A 221 0.89 -2.47 -23.76
CA LEU A 221 1.54 -3.50 -22.95
C LEU A 221 1.16 -4.90 -23.45
N ASP A 222 0.88 -5.06 -24.74
CA ASP A 222 0.45 -6.34 -25.33
C ASP A 222 1.56 -7.41 -25.30
N GLU A 223 2.82 -7.00 -25.49
CA GLU A 223 4.01 -7.86 -25.39
C GLU A 223 4.36 -8.27 -23.95
N VAL A 224 3.66 -7.72 -22.95
CA VAL A 224 3.88 -8.02 -21.53
C VAL A 224 2.96 -9.15 -21.08
N GLY A 225 3.57 -10.19 -20.50
CA GLY A 225 2.89 -11.39 -20.05
C GLY A 225 1.96 -11.20 -18.85
N ALA A 226 1.42 -12.32 -18.38
CA ALA A 226 0.55 -12.35 -17.21
C ALA A 226 1.34 -12.15 -15.91
N PHE A 227 0.75 -11.39 -14.98
CA PHE A 227 1.27 -11.23 -13.63
C PHE A 227 1.27 -12.55 -12.86
N ARG A 228 2.33 -12.75 -12.07
CA ARG A 228 2.52 -13.88 -11.18
C ARG A 228 2.79 -13.34 -9.78
N GLU A 229 2.27 -13.99 -8.74
CA GLU A 229 2.58 -13.58 -7.35
C GLU A 229 4.09 -13.60 -7.06
N SER A 230 4.86 -14.46 -7.75
CA SER A 230 6.31 -14.48 -7.70
C SER A 230 6.98 -13.20 -8.20
N ASP A 231 6.32 -12.40 -9.05
CA ASP A 231 6.84 -11.11 -9.54
C ASP A 231 7.03 -10.11 -8.38
N ARG A 232 6.31 -10.31 -7.25
CA ARG A 232 6.42 -9.52 -6.02
C ARG A 232 7.21 -10.21 -4.90
N ALA A 233 7.72 -11.42 -5.15
CA ALA A 233 8.45 -12.19 -4.13
C ALA A 233 9.80 -11.55 -3.75
N ARG A 234 10.35 -10.70 -4.63
CA ARG A 234 11.57 -9.92 -4.35
C ARG A 234 11.28 -8.42 -4.48
N PRO A 235 11.87 -7.58 -3.62
CA PRO A 235 11.74 -6.13 -3.74
C PRO A 235 12.29 -5.65 -5.09
N ILE A 236 11.49 -4.87 -5.82
CA ILE A 236 11.93 -4.25 -7.07
C ILE A 236 12.80 -3.06 -6.72
N THR A 237 14.10 -3.19 -6.98
CA THR A 237 15.05 -2.08 -6.83
C THR A 237 15.10 -1.30 -8.13
N LEU A 238 14.54 -0.09 -8.12
CA LEU A 238 14.61 0.81 -9.26
C LEU A 238 16.04 1.32 -9.43
N THR A 239 16.54 1.24 -10.66
CA THR A 239 17.81 1.83 -11.05
C THR A 239 17.56 3.16 -11.78
N ARG A 240 18.62 3.88 -12.13
CA ARG A 240 18.51 5.10 -12.95
C ARG A 240 17.77 4.86 -14.28
N LEU A 241 17.78 3.63 -14.81
CA LEU A 241 17.10 3.26 -16.05
C LEU A 241 15.59 3.09 -15.86
N ASP A 242 15.15 2.71 -14.66
CA ASP A 242 13.76 2.36 -14.34
C ASP A 242 13.09 3.43 -13.48
N GLU A 243 13.79 4.53 -13.20
CA GLU A 243 13.37 5.57 -12.27
C GLU A 243 12.00 6.19 -12.62
N HIS A 244 11.67 6.24 -13.91
CA HIS A 244 10.39 6.76 -14.40
C HIS A 244 9.19 5.87 -14.08
N TYR A 245 9.40 4.65 -13.59
CA TYR A 245 8.34 3.79 -13.08
C TYR A 245 8.00 4.08 -11.63
N ARG A 246 8.76 4.89 -10.90
CA ARG A 246 8.61 5.07 -9.43
C ARG A 246 7.16 5.28 -9.00
N HIS A 247 6.46 6.22 -9.64
CA HIS A 247 5.09 6.57 -9.25
C HIS A 247 4.05 5.55 -9.71
N SER A 248 4.16 5.05 -10.94
CA SER A 248 3.25 4.04 -11.47
C SER A 248 3.40 2.72 -10.72
N LEU A 249 4.62 2.28 -10.42
CA LEU A 249 4.89 1.09 -9.62
C LEU A 249 4.34 1.22 -8.20
N ARG A 250 4.57 2.35 -7.52
CA ARG A 250 4.05 2.59 -6.16
C ARG A 250 2.53 2.51 -6.13
N LEU A 251 1.85 3.18 -7.05
CA LEU A 251 0.39 3.15 -7.14
C LEU A 251 -0.11 1.78 -7.60
N ALA A 252 0.61 1.08 -8.47
CA ALA A 252 0.29 -0.29 -8.86
C ALA A 252 0.28 -1.22 -7.64
N GLU A 253 1.31 -1.18 -6.80
CA GLU A 253 1.35 -1.99 -5.57
C GLU A 253 0.16 -1.69 -4.65
N VAL A 254 -0.18 -0.41 -4.44
CA VAL A 254 -1.36 -0.02 -3.67
C VAL A 254 -2.62 -0.61 -4.27
N VAL A 255 -2.79 -0.54 -5.59
CA VAL A 255 -3.93 -1.11 -6.30
C VAL A 255 -3.99 -2.62 -6.14
N LEU A 256 -2.87 -3.31 -6.30
CA LEU A 256 -2.80 -4.77 -6.17
C LEU A 256 -3.15 -5.22 -4.74
N ASP A 257 -2.68 -4.51 -3.72
CA ASP A 257 -2.92 -4.81 -2.31
C ASP A 257 -4.33 -4.44 -1.85
N ALA A 258 -4.89 -3.34 -2.37
CA ALA A 258 -6.21 -2.85 -1.99
C ALA A 258 -7.35 -3.59 -2.68
N THR A 259 -7.12 -4.15 -3.86
CA THR A 259 -8.18 -4.71 -4.71
C THR A 259 -8.56 -6.14 -4.32
N SER A 260 -9.85 -6.43 -4.26
CA SER A 260 -10.38 -7.78 -4.22
C SER A 260 -11.66 -7.87 -5.00
N ILE A 261 -11.69 -8.76 -6.00
CA ILE A 261 -12.79 -8.90 -6.95
C ILE A 261 -13.24 -10.35 -6.91
N ARG A 262 -14.55 -10.58 -6.74
CA ARG A 262 -15.15 -11.90 -6.92
C ARG A 262 -16.31 -11.81 -7.89
N ASN A 263 -16.23 -12.67 -8.91
CA ASN A 263 -17.33 -13.00 -9.78
C ASN A 263 -17.79 -14.38 -9.32
N ASP A 264 -19.02 -14.52 -8.82
CA ASP A 264 -19.56 -15.82 -8.42
C ASP A 264 -20.27 -16.44 -9.63
N PRO A 265 -19.75 -17.52 -10.23
CA PRO A 265 -20.35 -18.10 -11.44
C PRO A 265 -21.69 -18.80 -11.18
N ALA A 266 -22.03 -19.06 -9.91
CA ALA A 266 -23.20 -19.83 -9.49
C ALA A 266 -24.43 -18.96 -9.17
N ASP A 267 -24.31 -17.63 -9.19
CA ASP A 267 -25.43 -16.72 -8.93
C ASP A 267 -26.10 -16.35 -10.26
N SER A 268 -27.32 -16.82 -10.46
CA SER A 268 -28.19 -16.48 -11.61
C SER A 268 -28.56 -14.99 -11.68
N SER A 269 -28.21 -14.20 -10.66
CA SER A 269 -28.32 -12.74 -10.63
C SER A 269 -27.14 -12.00 -11.28
N GLY A 270 -26.02 -12.68 -11.55
CA GLY A 270 -24.82 -12.07 -12.16
C GLY A 270 -24.13 -10.98 -11.32
N ALA A 271 -24.54 -10.79 -10.07
CA ALA A 271 -24.19 -9.60 -9.31
C ALA A 271 -22.80 -9.75 -8.64
N ALA A 272 -21.77 -9.25 -9.31
CA ALA A 272 -20.40 -9.26 -8.83
C ALA A 272 -20.22 -8.34 -7.61
N ALA A 273 -19.35 -8.74 -6.69
CA ALA A 273 -18.97 -7.90 -5.56
C ALA A 273 -17.46 -7.64 -5.57
N SER A 274 -17.09 -6.44 -5.15
CA SER A 274 -15.72 -5.95 -5.23
C SER A 274 -15.39 -5.03 -4.06
N ALA A 275 -14.11 -4.98 -3.71
CA ALA A 275 -13.59 -4.09 -2.70
C ALA A 275 -12.28 -3.46 -3.18
N PHE A 276 -12.13 -2.18 -2.89
CA PHE A 276 -10.89 -1.44 -2.96
C PHE A 276 -10.64 -0.84 -1.58
N LEU A 277 -9.83 -1.51 -0.77
CA LEU A 277 -9.59 -1.17 0.63
C LEU A 277 -8.08 -1.02 0.89
N VAL A 278 -7.62 0.22 0.97
CA VAL A 278 -6.23 0.59 1.25
C VAL A 278 -5.96 0.44 2.75
N ASN A 279 -4.91 -0.30 3.13
CA ASN A 279 -4.48 -0.40 4.52
C ASN A 279 -3.66 0.83 4.92
N MET A 280 -4.23 1.68 5.77
CA MET A 280 -3.59 2.91 6.21
C MET A 280 -2.38 2.69 7.12
N ASN A 281 -2.31 1.58 7.87
CA ASN A 281 -1.14 1.24 8.67
C ASN A 281 0.08 1.03 7.76
N THR A 282 -0.05 0.12 6.78
CA THR A 282 1.02 -0.17 5.82
C THR A 282 1.38 1.04 4.97
N LEU A 283 0.40 1.87 4.62
CA LEU A 283 0.65 3.11 3.89
C LEU A 283 1.52 4.08 4.70
N TYR A 284 1.18 4.26 5.98
CA TYR A 284 1.93 5.11 6.90
C TYR A 284 3.33 4.56 7.20
N GLU A 285 3.47 3.26 7.47
CA GLU A 285 4.76 2.59 7.67
C GLU A 285 5.71 2.85 6.49
N ARG A 286 5.24 2.61 5.26
CA ARG A 286 6.03 2.86 4.03
C ARG A 286 6.38 4.34 3.87
N PHE A 287 5.46 5.23 4.22
CA PHE A 287 5.69 6.67 4.15
C PHE A 287 6.81 7.11 5.12
N VAL A 288 6.73 6.70 6.39
CA VAL A 288 7.76 7.00 7.39
C VAL A 288 9.10 6.39 6.99
N GLU A 289 9.12 5.13 6.53
CA GLU A 289 10.34 4.46 6.04
C GLU A 289 10.99 5.25 4.89
N GLN A 290 10.21 5.68 3.90
CA GLN A 290 10.73 6.45 2.76
C GLN A 290 11.19 7.85 3.17
N GLY A 291 10.43 8.53 4.03
CA GLY A 291 10.78 9.83 4.58
C GLY A 291 12.11 9.78 5.34
N LEU A 292 12.26 8.81 6.25
CA LEU A 292 13.48 8.64 7.03
C LEU A 292 14.67 8.19 6.17
N ARG A 293 14.45 7.37 5.12
CA ARG A 293 15.50 7.07 4.13
C ARG A 293 16.01 8.32 3.43
N ARG A 294 15.13 9.26 3.11
CA ARG A 294 15.48 10.54 2.50
C ARG A 294 16.24 11.41 3.50
N ALA A 295 15.69 11.61 4.70
CA ALA A 295 16.24 12.46 5.75
C ALA A 295 17.63 12.00 6.22
N LEU A 296 17.86 10.69 6.30
CA LEU A 296 19.10 10.08 6.82
C LEU A 296 20.09 9.68 5.72
N ARG A 297 19.83 10.04 4.46
CA ARG A 297 20.67 9.64 3.32
C ARG A 297 22.12 10.10 3.52
N GLY A 298 23.06 9.17 3.40
CA GLY A 298 24.48 9.44 3.60
C GLY A 298 24.94 9.37 5.07
N HIS A 299 24.03 9.17 6.02
CA HIS A 299 24.33 9.06 7.44
C HIS A 299 23.98 7.68 8.03
N LEU A 300 22.78 7.18 7.76
CA LEU A 300 22.31 5.85 8.19
C LEU A 300 21.52 5.17 7.07
N ASP A 301 21.65 3.84 6.98
CA ASP A 301 20.78 3.02 6.14
C ASP A 301 19.51 2.67 6.92
N VAL A 302 18.35 2.77 6.26
CA VAL A 302 17.05 2.44 6.87
C VAL A 302 16.42 1.25 6.14
N ASP A 303 16.08 0.19 6.88
CA ASP A 303 15.53 -1.06 6.37
C ASP A 303 14.20 -1.42 7.08
N GLY A 304 13.11 -1.58 6.33
CA GLY A 304 11.78 -1.97 6.85
C GLY A 304 11.31 -3.37 6.46
N GLN A 305 12.18 -4.20 5.88
CA GLN A 305 11.80 -5.55 5.40
C GLN A 305 12.55 -6.69 6.09
N ARG A 306 13.25 -6.38 7.19
CA ARG A 306 14.09 -7.37 7.88
C ARG A 306 13.27 -8.22 8.86
N THR A 307 13.21 -9.52 8.58
CA THR A 307 12.70 -10.52 9.53
C THR A 307 13.87 -11.05 10.35
N ILE A 308 13.76 -10.98 11.67
CA ILE A 308 14.76 -11.46 12.63
C ILE A 308 14.10 -12.42 13.63
N ASN A 309 14.90 -13.19 14.35
CA ASN A 309 14.41 -14.08 15.40
C ASN A 309 14.60 -13.41 16.77
N LEU A 310 13.58 -13.51 17.63
CA LEU A 310 13.65 -13.02 19.01
C LEU A 310 14.42 -13.99 19.90
N ASP A 311 14.32 -15.28 19.63
CA ASP A 311 14.85 -16.37 20.45
C ASP A 311 15.98 -17.13 19.74
N VAL A 312 16.81 -17.79 20.55
CA VAL A 312 17.96 -18.59 20.10
C VAL A 312 17.52 -19.75 19.21
N ASP A 313 16.38 -20.37 19.52
CA ASP A 313 15.84 -21.51 18.77
C ASP A 313 15.12 -21.10 17.47
N GLN A 314 15.05 -19.80 17.17
CA GLN A 314 14.41 -19.25 15.95
C GLN A 314 12.93 -19.61 15.79
N LYS A 315 12.22 -19.80 16.91
CA LYS A 315 10.78 -20.14 16.91
C LYS A 315 9.90 -18.91 16.73
N VAL A 316 10.37 -17.76 17.20
CA VAL A 316 9.62 -16.50 17.23
C VAL A 316 10.28 -15.51 16.29
N ARG A 317 9.67 -15.36 15.11
CA ARG A 317 10.06 -14.34 14.14
C ARG A 317 9.39 -13.01 14.46
N ILE A 318 10.18 -11.94 14.39
CA ILE A 318 9.73 -10.57 14.55
C ILE A 318 10.20 -9.74 13.36
N ARG A 319 9.46 -8.67 13.04
CA ARG A 319 9.73 -7.82 11.88
C ARG A 319 9.52 -6.36 12.28
N PRO A 320 10.60 -5.64 12.64
CA PRO A 320 10.53 -4.20 12.85
C PRO A 320 10.20 -3.47 11.55
N ASP A 321 9.43 -2.37 11.65
CA ASP A 321 9.12 -1.54 10.49
C ASP A 321 10.31 -0.69 10.07
N LEU A 322 11.22 -0.37 11.00
CA LEU A 322 12.38 0.47 10.78
C LEU A 322 13.60 -0.09 11.53
N VAL A 323 14.65 -0.44 10.80
CA VAL A 323 15.97 -0.76 11.36
C VAL A 323 16.99 0.22 10.81
N PHE A 324 17.71 0.90 11.70
CA PHE A 324 18.71 1.91 11.33
C PHE A 324 20.11 1.33 11.49
N ARG A 325 20.91 1.43 10.43
CA ARG A 325 22.24 0.83 10.37
C ARG A 325 23.32 1.85 10.04
N ARG A 326 24.49 1.62 10.61
CA ARG A 326 25.74 2.26 10.21
C ARG A 326 26.67 1.19 9.66
N GLY A 327 26.78 1.13 8.34
CA GLY A 327 27.47 0.01 7.68
C GLY A 327 26.75 -1.30 7.98
N THR A 328 27.44 -2.26 8.60
CA THR A 328 26.87 -3.58 8.93
C THR A 328 26.21 -3.65 10.30
N ARG A 329 26.33 -2.60 11.13
CA ARG A 329 25.86 -2.61 12.52
C ARG A 329 24.49 -1.97 12.65
N ASP A 330 23.57 -2.68 13.31
CA ASP A 330 22.29 -2.13 13.79
C ASP A 330 22.57 -1.18 14.96
N VAL A 331 22.08 0.06 14.87
CA VAL A 331 22.37 1.12 15.86
C VAL A 331 21.11 1.67 16.53
N PHE A 332 19.96 1.50 15.91
CA PHE A 332 18.67 1.98 16.40
C PHE A 332 17.55 1.17 15.74
N VAL A 333 16.39 1.12 16.37
CA VAL A 333 15.20 0.45 15.81
C VAL A 333 13.96 1.30 16.01
N GLY A 334 13.00 1.18 15.11
CA GLY A 334 11.73 1.87 15.25
C GLY A 334 10.56 1.08 14.68
N ASP A 335 9.38 1.58 15.00
CA ASP A 335 8.11 1.03 14.58
C ASP A 335 7.14 2.19 14.33
N ALA A 336 6.39 2.11 13.24
CA ALA A 336 5.54 3.20 12.77
C ALA A 336 4.06 2.81 12.93
N LYS A 337 3.29 3.62 13.66
CA LYS A 337 1.91 3.30 14.00
C LYS A 337 0.94 4.38 13.54
N TYR A 338 0.05 4.02 12.63
CA TYR A 338 -1.05 4.87 12.17
C TYR A 338 -2.22 4.93 13.19
N LYS A 339 -1.96 5.44 14.39
CA LYS A 339 -2.95 5.62 15.45
C LYS A 339 -2.83 7.05 15.96
N LEU A 340 -3.97 7.72 16.15
CA LEU A 340 -3.98 9.02 16.80
C LEU A 340 -3.55 8.79 18.25
N ALA A 341 -2.39 9.33 18.63
CA ALA A 341 -1.96 9.36 20.00
C ALA A 341 -2.69 10.52 20.70
N ASP A 342 -3.50 10.21 21.70
CA ASP A 342 -4.20 11.21 22.52
C ASP A 342 -3.31 11.71 23.68
N SER A 343 -2.15 11.07 23.89
CA SER A 343 -1.18 11.39 24.93
C SER A 343 0.25 11.05 24.46
N GLY A 344 1.28 11.67 25.06
CA GLY A 344 2.69 11.43 24.73
C GLY A 344 3.23 10.03 25.06
N VAL A 345 2.37 9.16 25.61
CA VAL A 345 2.67 7.77 25.92
C VAL A 345 1.92 6.88 24.93
N GLY A 346 2.65 5.99 24.26
CA GLY A 346 2.10 4.98 23.37
C GLY A 346 1.26 3.93 24.10
N ARG A 347 0.66 2.99 23.36
CA ARG A 347 -0.05 1.86 23.99
C ARG A 347 0.94 0.84 24.52
N ASP A 348 0.64 0.23 25.67
CA ASP A 348 1.48 -0.80 26.30
C ASP A 348 1.94 -1.89 25.33
N ALA A 349 1.04 -2.38 24.47
CA ALA A 349 1.34 -3.40 23.48
C ALA A 349 2.39 -2.96 22.44
N ASP A 350 2.39 -1.69 22.05
CA ASP A 350 3.36 -1.15 21.09
C ASP A 350 4.75 -1.02 21.76
N TYR A 351 4.81 -0.67 23.05
CA TYR A 351 6.07 -0.68 23.81
C TYR A 351 6.64 -2.10 24.02
N TYR A 352 5.79 -3.10 24.27
CA TYR A 352 6.25 -4.49 24.37
C TYR A 352 6.84 -4.98 23.06
N GLN A 353 6.24 -4.61 21.93
CA GLN A 353 6.76 -4.90 20.60
C GLN A 353 8.13 -4.23 20.37
N LEU A 354 8.24 -2.93 20.66
CA LEU A 354 9.51 -2.21 20.51
C LEU A 354 10.60 -2.75 21.46
N LEU A 355 10.26 -3.13 22.69
CA LEU A 355 11.19 -3.78 23.60
C LEU A 355 11.72 -5.10 23.02
N ALA A 356 10.85 -5.94 22.47
CA ALA A 356 11.25 -7.17 21.80
C ALA A 356 12.22 -6.88 20.64
N TYR A 357 11.98 -5.81 19.86
CA TYR A 357 12.88 -5.39 18.79
C TYR A 357 14.25 -4.94 19.30
N THR A 358 14.28 -4.09 20.33
CA THR A 358 15.56 -3.63 20.93
C THR A 358 16.36 -4.77 21.54
N THR A 359 15.68 -5.81 22.01
CA THR A 359 16.29 -7.01 22.57
C THR A 359 16.87 -7.90 21.47
N ALA A 360 16.09 -8.20 20.43
CA ALA A 360 16.53 -9.07 19.33
C ALA A 360 17.67 -8.49 18.49
N LEU A 361 17.72 -7.16 18.33
CA LEU A 361 18.78 -6.46 17.60
C LEU A 361 19.96 -6.05 18.49
N ASP A 362 19.86 -6.29 19.80
CA ASP A 362 20.80 -5.79 20.81
C ASP A 362 21.15 -4.30 20.68
N VAL A 363 20.12 -3.47 20.47
CA VAL A 363 20.26 -2.00 20.46
C VAL A 363 19.76 -1.43 21.78
N ALA A 364 20.38 -0.34 22.26
CA ALA A 364 20.05 0.24 23.55
C ALA A 364 18.76 1.08 23.50
N GLU A 365 18.42 1.64 22.33
CA GLU A 365 17.33 2.58 22.19
C GLU A 365 16.47 2.25 20.96
N GLY A 366 15.19 2.59 21.03
CA GLY A 366 14.28 2.52 19.88
C GLY A 366 13.15 3.54 19.96
N VAL A 367 12.42 3.74 18.86
CA VAL A 367 11.36 4.76 18.76
C VAL A 367 10.05 4.21 18.20
N LEU A 368 8.93 4.60 18.81
CA LEU A 368 7.60 4.53 18.22
C LEU A 368 7.31 5.85 17.52
N VAL A 369 7.02 5.78 16.21
CA VAL A 369 6.59 6.93 15.41
C VAL A 369 5.08 6.85 15.18
N TYR A 370 4.31 7.66 15.90
CA TYR A 370 2.86 7.74 15.73
C TYR A 370 2.43 8.87 14.80
N CYS A 371 1.20 8.82 14.29
CA CYS A 371 0.56 10.00 13.75
C CYS A 371 -0.34 10.69 14.80
N HIS A 372 -0.49 12.01 14.74
CA HIS A 372 -1.49 12.73 15.54
C HIS A 372 -2.25 13.75 14.69
N ALA A 373 -3.38 14.20 15.23
CA ALA A 373 -4.23 15.22 14.62
C ALA A 373 -4.31 16.51 15.44
N GLY A 374 -3.66 16.58 16.61
CA GLY A 374 -3.56 17.78 17.44
C GLY A 374 -2.36 18.66 17.07
N ASP A 375 -2.29 19.86 17.63
CA ASP A 375 -1.25 20.84 17.29
C ASP A 375 0.05 20.70 18.10
N ALA A 376 0.05 19.88 19.17
CA ALA A 376 1.20 19.73 20.05
C ALA A 376 2.04 18.48 19.70
N PRO A 377 3.36 18.61 19.48
CA PRO A 377 4.23 17.47 19.29
C PRO A 377 4.23 16.63 20.56
N LEU A 378 3.79 15.38 20.42
CA LEU A 378 3.76 14.42 21.51
C LEU A 378 5.06 13.63 21.50
N ALA A 379 5.82 13.75 22.60
CA ALA A 379 7.04 12.99 22.81
C ALA A 379 7.06 12.39 24.21
N GLY A 380 7.62 11.18 24.32
CA GLY A 380 7.68 10.43 25.57
C GLY A 380 8.93 9.57 25.64
N GLU A 381 9.32 9.22 26.85
CA GLU A 381 10.43 8.32 27.16
C GLU A 381 9.99 7.28 28.18
N VAL A 382 10.31 6.02 27.90
CA VAL A 382 10.16 4.90 28.84
C VAL A 382 11.52 4.25 29.03
N VAL A 383 12.04 4.31 30.26
CA VAL A 383 13.26 3.60 30.66
C VAL A 383 12.89 2.22 31.18
N VAL A 384 13.37 1.18 30.50
CA VAL A 384 13.00 -0.21 30.80
C VAL A 384 13.81 -0.72 31.98
N ARG A 385 13.10 -1.18 33.01
CA ARG A 385 13.71 -1.75 34.21
C ARG A 385 14.56 -2.97 33.85
N TYR A 386 15.78 -3.03 34.40
CA TYR A 386 16.70 -4.17 34.33
C TYR A 386 17.16 -4.61 32.92
N ALA A 387 16.83 -3.86 31.88
CA ALA A 387 17.22 -4.19 30.50
C ALA A 387 18.22 -3.19 29.89
N GLY A 388 18.42 -2.03 30.54
CA GLY A 388 19.24 -0.95 30.01
C GLY A 388 18.72 -0.39 28.67
N LYS A 389 17.41 -0.55 28.40
CA LYS A 389 16.76 -0.12 27.15
C LYS A 389 15.96 1.16 27.37
N ARG A 390 15.95 2.05 26.38
CA ARG A 390 15.15 3.29 26.36
C ARG A 390 14.23 3.28 25.15
N LEU A 391 12.94 3.46 25.40
CA LEU A 391 11.91 3.44 24.36
C LEU A 391 11.34 4.84 24.24
N TRP A 392 11.45 5.40 23.04
CA TRP A 392 11.01 6.75 22.75
C TRP A 392 9.67 6.75 22.03
N THR A 393 8.95 7.86 22.17
CA THR A 393 7.75 8.13 21.38
C THR A 393 7.92 9.47 20.70
N ARG A 394 7.62 9.51 19.40
CA ARG A 394 7.57 10.70 18.57
C ARG A 394 6.30 10.65 17.74
N CYS A 395 5.67 11.80 17.53
CA CYS A 395 4.46 11.89 16.74
C CYS A 395 4.66 12.84 15.57
N ILE A 396 4.02 12.52 14.45
CA ILE A 396 3.99 13.33 13.23
C ILE A 396 2.54 13.79 13.01
N SER A 397 2.31 15.09 12.85
CA SER A 397 1.01 15.67 12.58
C SER A 397 0.58 15.37 11.15
N LEU A 398 -0.59 14.78 10.98
CA LEU A 398 -1.24 14.61 9.67
C LEU A 398 -2.40 15.59 9.47
N ALA A 399 -2.45 16.66 10.28
CA ALA A 399 -3.44 17.74 10.18
C ALA A 399 -2.93 18.96 9.38
N GLY A 400 -1.61 19.13 9.29
CA GLY A 400 -0.93 20.19 8.55
C GLY A 400 -0.90 20.01 7.03
N ALA A 401 -0.15 20.88 6.36
CA ALA A 401 0.16 20.77 4.93
C ALA A 401 1.22 19.67 4.69
N PRO A 402 1.26 19.02 3.50
CA PRO A 402 2.26 18.00 3.19
C PRO A 402 3.71 18.41 3.46
N GLU A 403 4.05 19.68 3.21
CA GLU A 403 5.38 20.23 3.45
C GLU A 403 5.74 20.28 4.95
N GLU A 404 4.75 20.52 5.81
CA GLU A 404 4.92 20.49 7.27
C GLU A 404 5.14 19.04 7.74
N VAL A 405 4.42 18.07 7.16
CA VAL A 405 4.62 16.63 7.43
C VAL A 405 6.05 16.21 7.06
N ASP A 406 6.57 16.68 5.93
CA ASP A 406 7.93 16.38 5.48
C ASP A 406 8.98 17.02 6.38
N ALA A 407 8.75 18.25 6.85
CA ALA A 407 9.63 18.93 7.81
C ALA A 407 9.68 18.18 9.16
N GLU A 408 8.53 17.75 9.69
CA GLU A 408 8.49 16.95 10.92
C GLU A 408 9.20 15.60 10.76
N LEU A 409 9.10 14.96 9.59
CA LEU A 409 9.87 13.74 9.28
C LEU A 409 11.37 13.99 9.26
N ASP A 410 11.80 15.12 8.68
CA ASP A 410 13.21 15.51 8.64
C ASP A 410 13.74 15.78 10.07
N ASP A 411 12.93 16.41 10.94
CA ASP A 411 13.25 16.61 12.36
C ASP A 411 13.35 15.28 13.14
N VAL A 412 12.43 14.34 12.91
CA VAL A 412 12.52 12.99 13.49
C VAL A 412 13.79 12.29 13.01
N GLY A 413 14.15 12.42 11.73
CA GLY A 413 15.39 11.90 11.16
C GLY A 413 16.63 12.48 11.86
N ALA A 414 16.73 13.80 11.98
CA ALA A 414 17.82 14.48 12.67
C ALA A 414 17.95 14.02 14.13
N TRP A 415 16.83 13.87 14.83
CA TRP A 415 16.79 13.38 16.20
C TRP A 415 17.25 11.91 16.32
N ILE A 416 16.81 11.03 15.41
CA ILE A 416 17.28 9.63 15.37
C ILE A 416 18.79 9.59 15.16
N LEU A 417 19.32 10.43 14.27
CA LEU A 417 20.77 10.50 14.02
C LEU A 417 21.54 10.91 15.28
N GLU A 418 21.03 11.87 16.05
CA GLU A 418 21.64 12.29 17.31
C GLU A 418 21.68 11.13 18.34
N LYS A 419 20.56 10.41 18.49
CA LYS A 419 20.47 9.25 19.41
C LYS A 419 21.37 8.10 18.96
N ALA A 420 21.35 7.76 17.67
CA ALA A 420 22.16 6.69 17.08
C ALA A 420 23.67 7.01 17.05
N THR A 421 24.08 8.27 17.14
CA THR A 421 25.50 8.68 17.23
C THR A 421 26.00 8.85 18.66
N GLY A 422 25.10 8.89 19.66
CA GLY A 422 25.47 9.08 21.06
C GLY A 422 25.96 10.50 21.39
N ARG A 423 25.75 11.50 20.52
CA ARG A 423 26.24 12.88 20.72
C ARG A 423 25.64 13.57 21.96
N SER A 424 24.48 13.12 22.44
CA SER A 424 23.90 13.55 23.72
C SER A 424 24.76 13.20 24.95
N ARG A 425 25.78 12.31 24.86
CA ARG A 425 26.64 11.94 26.00
C ARG A 425 27.85 12.85 26.24
N MET A 426 28.16 13.80 25.35
CA MET A 426 29.37 14.66 25.48
C MET A 426 29.08 16.12 25.88
N ALA A 427 27.81 16.51 26.07
CA ALA A 427 27.45 17.88 26.48
C ALA A 427 27.21 18.04 27.99
N GLY A 428 27.56 17.03 28.79
CA GLY A 428 27.39 17.04 30.25
C GLY A 428 28.55 16.33 30.93
N VAL A 429 29.74 16.94 30.87
CA VAL A 429 30.84 16.74 31.81
C VAL A 429 31.25 18.11 32.33
#